data_AF-A0A0C9SKC2-F1
#
_entry.id   AF-A0A0C9SKC2-F1
#
_cell.length_a   1.000
_cell.length_b   1.000
_cell.length_c   1.000
_cell.angle_alpha   90.00
_cell.angle_beta   90.00
_cell.angle_gamma   90.00
#
_symmetry.space_group_name_H-M   'P 1'
#
loop_
_entity.id
_entity.type
_entity.pdbx_description
1 polymer ?
#
loop_
_entity_poly.entity_id
_entity_poly.type
_entity_poly.pdbx_seq_one_letter_code
_entity_poly.pdbx_strand_id
1 'polypeptide(L)'
;MAEISSAPATHAPPGLYTRHSIVDVHSPVTSGVDHPNRHNREVERVLLRAAREIGGGLDARTGSSTGSVGAQGSSSTSVESTRGPTRSQRKKLAANPYNKGKGRGKGKGNQATERVEAPPFGDKYRDTDDSEFAKYTPPAIPVWRAACLDVDTRPELLEPNRPREKLGHRYPDPGLFIGSSKRGLYLVNWLASRSAWLYKMVNSEDDDASAGNQLWRDFLGYNYSNPPDNDADTRAAARRQCAKRLFNMDLNGTFPSQVYWHDVAVMAGQPELFDVNLQLTREIIWDSYEHSFRFELRALDRLVCPELWASNAAAQDQLIMEVFGGSYTMAEFPVINEGLAAEQWVDRVPALEHLRRVVVRWKNPPMVVMEQRLHVHPAIANRGTQVEALEVELAKFYCQTFFSWFNRAPVLPHRLPPPLE
;
A
#
# COMPACT_ATOMS: atom_id res chain seq x y z
N MET A 1 41.41 33.18 -0.54
CA MET A 1 41.34 31.75 -0.16
C MET A 1 40.16 31.60 0.77
N ALA A 2 39.33 30.57 0.60
CA ALA A 2 38.13 30.35 1.41
C ALA A 2 38.13 28.90 1.89
N GLU A 3 37.84 28.69 3.16
CA GLU A 3 37.80 27.37 3.78
C GLU A 3 36.43 26.72 3.54
N ILE A 4 36.44 25.42 3.25
CA ILE A 4 35.21 24.64 3.04
C ILE A 4 34.88 23.93 4.35
N SER A 5 33.81 24.37 5.02
CA SER A 5 33.28 23.67 6.20
C SER A 5 32.55 22.40 5.76
N SER A 6 32.96 21.25 6.29
CA SER A 6 32.38 19.94 5.99
C SER A 6 31.20 19.62 6.92
N ALA A 7 30.08 19.18 6.34
CA ALA A 7 28.98 18.61 7.10
C ALA A 7 29.34 17.20 7.62
N PRO A 8 28.82 16.79 8.80
CA PRO A 8 29.09 15.45 9.35
C PRO A 8 28.40 14.35 8.54
N ALA A 9 29.07 13.20 8.41
CA ALA A 9 28.51 12.04 7.72
C ALA A 9 27.39 11.38 8.55
N THR A 10 26.25 11.13 7.92
CA THR A 10 25.14 10.36 8.50
C THR A 10 25.45 8.87 8.48
N HIS A 11 25.80 8.31 9.64
CA HIS A 11 25.97 6.87 9.81
C HIS A 11 24.63 6.13 9.62
N ALA A 12 24.51 5.33 8.57
CA ALA A 12 23.44 4.34 8.45
C ALA A 12 23.70 3.17 9.43
N PRO A 13 22.67 2.63 10.10
CA PRO A 13 22.84 1.50 11.01
C PRO A 13 23.15 0.20 10.24
N PRO A 14 24.12 -0.61 10.68
CA PRO A 14 24.46 -1.87 10.01
C PRO A 14 23.42 -2.96 10.34
N GLY A 15 22.78 -3.55 9.31
CA GLY A 15 21.92 -4.73 9.54
C GLY A 15 21.05 -5.21 8.37
N LEU A 16 20.66 -4.35 7.41
CA LEU A 16 19.63 -4.68 6.42
C LEU A 16 20.09 -5.45 5.16
N TYR A 17 21.35 -5.87 5.10
CA TYR A 17 21.85 -6.77 4.05
C TYR A 17 22.73 -7.87 4.66
N THR A 18 22.23 -9.11 4.68
CA THR A 18 23.04 -10.30 4.94
C THR A 18 23.57 -10.88 3.62
N ARG A 19 24.65 -11.65 3.71
CA ARG A 19 25.60 -12.01 2.63
C ARG A 19 25.07 -12.93 1.51
N HIS A 20 23.75 -12.98 1.30
CA HIS A 20 23.09 -13.88 0.35
C HIS A 20 22.12 -13.16 -0.62
N SER A 21 21.76 -11.90 -0.37
CA SER A 21 20.97 -11.09 -1.34
C SER A 21 21.82 -10.45 -2.44
N ILE A 22 23.15 -10.40 -2.27
CA ILE A 22 24.13 -10.15 -3.34
C ILE A 22 25.31 -11.11 -3.10
N VAL A 23 25.57 -12.00 -4.05
CA VAL A 23 26.84 -12.73 -4.14
C VAL A 23 27.76 -11.95 -5.07
N ASP A 24 28.88 -11.47 -4.55
CA ASP A 24 29.98 -10.96 -5.38
C ASP A 24 30.58 -12.13 -6.18
N VAL A 25 30.45 -12.05 -7.50
CA VAL A 25 30.77 -13.12 -8.48
C VAL A 25 32.29 -13.40 -8.56
N HIS A 26 33.12 -12.64 -7.84
CA HIS A 26 34.58 -12.81 -7.82
C HIS A 26 35.15 -13.57 -6.61
N SER A 27 34.31 -14.01 -5.65
CA SER A 27 34.77 -14.89 -4.56
C SER A 27 34.64 -16.39 -4.94
N PRO A 28 35.70 -17.21 -4.87
CA PRO A 28 35.62 -18.64 -5.16
C PRO A 28 34.79 -19.39 -4.10
N VAL A 29 33.94 -20.31 -4.55
CA VAL A 29 33.07 -21.11 -3.68
C VAL A 29 33.91 -22.05 -2.80
N THR A 30 33.92 -21.79 -1.48
CA THR A 30 34.46 -22.75 -0.51
C THR A 30 33.38 -23.75 -0.10
N SER A 31 33.67 -25.04 -0.30
CA SER A 31 32.75 -26.14 0.02
C SER A 31 32.50 -26.26 1.53
N GLY A 32 31.25 -26.09 1.96
CA GLY A 32 30.88 -26.14 3.38
C GLY A 32 29.38 -25.99 3.66
N VAL A 33 28.52 -26.51 2.76
CA VAL A 33 27.07 -26.54 2.98
C VAL A 33 26.70 -27.83 3.71
N ASP A 34 26.38 -27.73 5.00
CA ASP A 34 25.69 -28.80 5.70
C ASP A 34 24.73 -28.24 6.77
N HIS A 35 23.52 -28.80 6.80
CA HIS A 35 22.39 -28.50 7.70
C HIS A 35 21.72 -27.08 7.64
N PRO A 36 20.52 -26.93 7.02
CA PRO A 36 19.85 -25.63 6.88
C PRO A 36 19.31 -25.04 8.20
N ASN A 37 18.82 -25.87 9.13
CA ASN A 37 18.15 -25.44 10.37
C ASN A 37 19.06 -24.72 11.39
N ARG A 38 20.36 -24.55 11.12
CA ARG A 38 21.29 -23.86 12.02
C ARG A 38 21.32 -22.34 11.82
N HIS A 39 21.06 -21.84 10.60
CA HIS A 39 21.22 -20.41 10.31
C HIS A 39 20.06 -19.59 10.89
N ASN A 40 18.81 -19.97 10.62
CA ASN A 40 17.62 -19.25 11.10
C ASN A 40 17.57 -19.21 12.64
N ARG A 41 17.95 -20.31 13.32
CA ARG A 41 18.07 -20.38 14.79
C ARG A 41 19.22 -19.56 15.38
N GLU A 42 20.17 -19.09 14.58
CA GLU A 42 21.21 -18.15 15.02
C GLU A 42 20.75 -16.70 14.78
N VAL A 43 20.14 -16.42 13.63
CA VAL A 43 19.48 -15.13 13.33
C VAL A 43 18.43 -14.79 14.39
N GLU A 44 17.54 -15.74 14.72
CA GLU A 44 16.55 -15.62 15.80
C GLU A 44 17.20 -15.29 17.15
N ARG A 45 18.30 -15.96 17.52
CA ARG A 45 19.03 -15.69 18.77
C ARG A 45 19.77 -14.35 18.78
N VAL A 46 20.20 -13.84 17.63
CA VAL A 46 20.79 -12.50 17.49
C VAL A 46 19.71 -11.44 17.63
N LEU A 47 18.56 -11.60 16.96
CA LEU A 47 17.40 -10.69 17.08
C LEU A 47 16.86 -10.65 18.51
N LEU A 48 16.67 -11.81 19.15
CA LEU A 48 16.25 -11.90 20.55
C LEU A 48 17.29 -11.40 21.56
N ARG A 49 18.57 -11.28 21.18
CA ARG A 49 19.60 -10.65 22.00
C ARG A 49 19.54 -9.12 21.86
N ALA A 50 19.51 -8.61 20.62
CA ALA A 50 19.36 -7.18 20.35
C ALA A 50 18.09 -6.60 21.00
N ALA A 51 16.97 -7.33 20.97
CA ALA A 51 15.73 -6.93 21.64
C ALA A 51 15.89 -6.79 23.17
N ARG A 52 16.71 -7.63 23.83
CA ARG A 52 17.01 -7.51 25.26
C ARG A 52 17.97 -6.36 25.57
N GLU A 53 18.93 -6.11 24.70
CA GLU A 53 19.89 -5.01 24.84
C GLU A 53 19.18 -3.64 24.68
N ILE A 54 18.13 -3.56 23.85
CA ILE A 54 17.23 -2.40 23.77
C ILE A 54 16.30 -2.32 24.99
N GLY A 55 15.76 -3.45 25.47
CA GLY A 55 14.85 -3.49 26.62
C GLY A 55 15.51 -3.24 27.99
N GLY A 56 16.84 -3.37 28.11
CA GLY A 56 17.58 -3.26 29.38
C GLY A 56 17.81 -1.83 29.90
N GLY A 57 17.30 -0.80 29.24
CA GLY A 57 17.60 0.60 29.54
C GLY A 57 16.86 1.23 30.73
N LEU A 58 15.92 0.52 31.37
CA LEU A 58 15.02 1.06 32.40
C LEU A 58 15.02 0.25 33.70
N ASP A 59 16.11 0.32 34.47
CA ASP A 59 16.03 0.45 35.94
C ASP A 59 17.41 0.69 36.57
N ALA A 60 17.69 1.92 37.05
CA ALA A 60 18.53 2.22 38.23
C ALA A 60 18.84 3.73 38.40
N ARG A 61 18.02 4.46 39.18
CA ARG A 61 18.48 5.20 40.37
C ARG A 61 17.36 5.96 41.08
N THR A 62 17.09 5.56 42.32
CA THR A 62 16.38 6.35 43.32
C THR A 62 17.27 7.47 43.86
N GLY A 63 16.68 8.63 44.17
CA GLY A 63 17.37 9.77 44.79
C GLY A 63 16.37 10.88 45.15
N SER A 64 16.27 11.22 46.43
CA SER A 64 15.22 12.12 46.97
C SER A 64 15.82 13.38 47.58
N SER A 65 15.20 14.56 47.35
CA SER A 65 15.14 15.66 48.34
C SER A 65 14.21 16.84 47.97
N THR A 66 13.12 16.98 48.74
CA THR A 66 12.57 18.21 49.38
C THR A 66 12.82 19.64 48.84
N GLY A 67 11.74 20.45 48.79
CA GLY A 67 11.75 21.94 48.83
C GLY A 67 10.96 22.58 47.67
N SER A 68 9.90 23.40 47.76
CA SER A 68 9.23 24.27 48.78
C SER A 68 9.39 25.77 48.45
N VAL A 69 8.27 26.53 48.52
CA VAL A 69 8.12 27.98 48.25
C VAL A 69 8.31 28.40 46.77
N GLY A 70 7.54 29.33 46.17
CA GLY A 70 6.27 29.95 46.57
C GLY A 70 5.93 31.28 45.85
N ALA A 71 4.62 31.55 45.71
CA ALA A 71 3.94 32.86 45.59
C ALA A 71 4.28 33.92 44.50
N GLN A 72 3.22 34.37 43.79
CA GLN A 72 2.98 35.73 43.22
C GLN A 72 3.91 36.22 42.08
N GLY A 73 3.51 37.13 41.17
CA GLY A 73 2.20 37.77 40.88
C GLY A 73 2.33 38.85 39.77
N SER A 74 1.20 39.41 39.30
CA SER A 74 0.99 40.76 38.70
C SER A 74 2.05 41.42 37.77
N SER A 75 1.79 42.14 36.65
CA SER A 75 0.68 42.48 35.73
C SER A 75 0.98 43.88 35.11
N SER A 76 0.66 44.14 33.82
CA SER A 76 0.75 45.45 33.10
C SER A 76 2.19 46.03 32.91
N THR A 77 2.52 46.97 32.01
CA THR A 77 1.84 47.95 31.08
C THR A 77 2.55 47.93 29.70
N SER A 78 1.96 48.07 28.48
CA SER A 78 1.13 49.12 27.83
C SER A 78 1.81 50.51 27.67
N VAL A 79 1.69 51.27 26.56
CA VAL A 79 0.82 51.15 25.36
C VAL A 79 1.59 50.56 24.13
N GLU A 80 1.72 51.05 22.87
CA GLU A 80 1.15 52.19 22.10
C GLU A 80 0.83 51.85 20.60
N SER A 81 0.91 52.82 19.67
CA SER A 81 -0.16 53.06 18.68
C SER A 81 0.21 53.99 17.50
N THR A 82 -0.25 53.70 16.27
CA THR A 82 -0.56 54.70 15.21
C THR A 82 -1.40 54.09 14.06
N ARG A 83 -2.03 54.90 13.18
CA ARG A 83 -3.10 54.46 12.24
C ARG A 83 -2.94 54.94 10.77
N GLY A 84 -3.05 54.01 9.82
CA GLY A 84 -3.62 54.21 8.47
C GLY A 84 -2.83 55.05 7.44
N PRO A 85 -3.37 55.31 6.22
CA PRO A 85 -4.70 54.94 5.70
C PRO A 85 -4.70 54.16 4.35
N THR A 86 -5.90 53.84 3.86
CA THR A 86 -6.22 52.97 2.69
C THR A 86 -6.13 53.66 1.31
N ARG A 87 -5.87 52.91 0.23
CA ARG A 87 -6.19 53.33 -1.17
C ARG A 87 -6.50 52.16 -2.11
N SER A 88 -7.59 52.26 -2.88
CA SER A 88 -8.08 51.22 -3.81
C SER A 88 -7.84 51.57 -5.28
N GLN A 89 -7.59 50.59 -6.18
CA GLN A 89 -7.76 50.81 -7.64
C GLN A 89 -8.02 49.56 -8.54
N ARG A 90 -9.30 49.16 -8.57
CA ARG A 90 -10.13 48.80 -9.75
C ARG A 90 -9.44 48.65 -11.14
N LYS A 91 -9.54 47.45 -11.74
CA LYS A 91 -9.67 47.22 -13.20
C LYS A 91 -10.88 46.30 -13.43
N LYS A 92 -12.07 46.82 -13.79
CA LYS A 92 -12.55 47.16 -15.15
C LYS A 92 -12.60 45.98 -16.14
N LEU A 93 -13.79 45.38 -16.25
CA LEU A 93 -14.28 44.71 -17.45
C LEU A 93 -14.54 45.73 -18.57
N ALA A 94 -14.44 45.29 -19.82
CA ALA A 94 -15.02 45.90 -21.02
C ALA A 94 -15.20 44.80 -22.08
N ALA A 95 -16.19 44.92 -22.95
CA ALA A 95 -16.55 43.89 -23.93
C ALA A 95 -17.06 44.51 -25.23
N ASN A 96 -17.05 43.70 -26.31
CA ASN A 96 -17.83 43.88 -27.55
C ASN A 96 -17.43 45.07 -28.47
N PRO A 97 -17.89 45.13 -29.75
CA PRO A 97 -18.28 44.02 -30.65
C PRO A 97 -17.98 44.24 -32.18
N TYR A 98 -18.45 43.30 -33.04
CA TYR A 98 -18.66 43.39 -34.51
C TYR A 98 -17.41 43.56 -35.44
N ASN A 99 -17.34 43.08 -36.70
CA ASN A 99 -17.96 41.92 -37.42
C ASN A 99 -17.33 41.75 -38.84
N LYS A 100 -17.61 40.61 -39.50
CA LYS A 100 -17.54 40.31 -40.97
C LYS A 100 -16.18 40.15 -41.66
N GLY A 101 -15.94 38.94 -42.17
CA GLY A 101 -15.05 38.61 -43.29
C GLY A 101 -15.46 37.26 -43.91
N LYS A 102 -15.61 37.18 -45.24
CA LYS A 102 -16.06 35.96 -45.96
C LYS A 102 -14.87 35.18 -46.55
N GLY A 103 -14.91 33.85 -46.54
CA GLY A 103 -13.94 33.01 -47.26
C GLY A 103 -14.45 31.60 -47.55
N ARG A 104 -14.64 31.26 -48.84
CA ARG A 104 -15.08 29.92 -49.30
C ARG A 104 -14.06 28.84 -48.92
N GLY A 105 -14.54 27.67 -48.49
CA GLY A 105 -13.68 26.51 -48.20
C GLY A 105 -13.35 25.63 -49.42
N LYS A 106 -12.51 24.62 -49.18
CA LYS A 106 -12.39 23.39 -49.98
C LYS A 106 -12.17 22.23 -49.03
N GLY A 107 -12.94 21.16 -49.19
CA GLY A 107 -12.78 19.96 -48.37
C GLY A 107 -11.50 19.20 -48.73
N LYS A 108 -10.78 18.74 -47.71
CA LYS A 108 -10.03 17.49 -47.75
C LYS A 108 -10.51 16.67 -46.57
N GLY A 109 -10.96 15.45 -46.82
CA GLY A 109 -11.34 14.54 -45.75
C GLY A 109 -10.08 14.05 -45.05
N ASN A 110 -9.84 14.51 -43.83
CA ASN A 110 -9.02 13.73 -42.92
C ASN A 110 -9.84 12.49 -42.59
N GLN A 111 -9.38 11.32 -43.02
CA GLN A 111 -9.82 10.06 -42.43
C GLN A 111 -9.57 10.19 -40.94
N ALA A 112 -10.62 10.03 -40.13
CA ALA A 112 -10.43 9.73 -38.73
C ALA A 112 -9.80 8.34 -38.71
N THR A 113 -8.47 8.28 -38.56
CA THR A 113 -7.83 7.07 -38.05
C THR A 113 -8.52 6.79 -36.73
N GLU A 114 -9.28 5.71 -36.66
CA GLU A 114 -9.89 5.31 -35.40
C GLU A 114 -8.77 5.25 -34.37
N ARG A 115 -8.89 6.09 -33.34
CA ARG A 115 -8.33 5.69 -32.06
C ARG A 115 -9.11 4.43 -31.71
N VAL A 116 -8.51 3.28 -31.98
CA VAL A 116 -8.81 2.06 -31.25
C VAL A 116 -8.64 2.46 -29.78
N GLU A 117 -9.76 2.72 -29.12
CA GLU A 117 -9.74 2.97 -27.70
C GLU A 117 -9.17 1.71 -27.07
N ALA A 118 -8.01 1.85 -26.40
CA ALA A 118 -7.45 0.74 -25.65
C ALA A 118 -8.58 0.24 -24.74
N PRO A 119 -8.93 -1.06 -24.81
CA PRO A 119 -10.19 -1.55 -24.28
C PRO A 119 -10.33 -1.10 -22.83
N PRO A 120 -11.49 -0.59 -22.42
CA PRO A 120 -11.66 -0.10 -21.06
C PRO A 120 -11.28 -1.23 -20.11
N PHE A 121 -10.26 -0.99 -19.28
CA PHE A 121 -10.03 -1.82 -18.11
C PHE A 121 -11.37 -1.97 -17.42
N GLY A 122 -11.77 -3.23 -17.21
CA GLY A 122 -13.16 -3.57 -16.92
C GLY A 122 -13.73 -2.80 -15.74
N ASP A 123 -15.07 -2.79 -15.67
CA ASP A 123 -15.81 -2.40 -14.48
C ASP A 123 -15.07 -2.85 -13.22
N LYS A 124 -14.57 -1.90 -12.42
CA LYS A 124 -13.61 -2.16 -11.33
C LYS A 124 -14.21 -2.97 -10.17
N TYR A 125 -15.52 -3.19 -10.19
CA TYR A 125 -16.24 -4.05 -9.25
C TYR A 125 -16.37 -5.50 -9.77
N ARG A 126 -16.01 -5.76 -11.04
CA ARG A 126 -15.91 -7.11 -11.63
C ARG A 126 -14.46 -7.59 -11.64
N ASP A 127 -14.24 -8.75 -11.06
CA ASP A 127 -13.00 -9.50 -11.28
C ASP A 127 -12.90 -9.97 -12.75
N THR A 128 -11.68 -10.33 -13.15
CA THR A 128 -11.31 -10.55 -14.56
C THR A 128 -11.51 -11.99 -15.05
N ASP A 129 -12.28 -12.80 -14.32
CA ASP A 129 -12.51 -14.24 -14.54
C ASP A 129 -12.99 -14.60 -15.95
N ASP A 130 -13.80 -13.76 -16.60
CA ASP A 130 -14.31 -13.97 -17.97
C ASP A 130 -13.34 -13.49 -19.08
N SER A 131 -12.07 -13.20 -18.76
CA SER A 131 -11.11 -12.58 -19.69
C SER A 131 -9.87 -13.43 -19.98
N GLU A 132 -9.14 -13.09 -21.05
CA GLU A 132 -7.81 -13.68 -21.36
C GLU A 132 -6.82 -13.57 -20.19
N PHE A 133 -7.01 -12.56 -19.32
CA PHE A 133 -6.15 -12.31 -18.17
C PHE A 133 -6.53 -13.11 -16.92
N ALA A 134 -7.70 -13.77 -16.90
CA ALA A 134 -8.16 -14.62 -15.79
C ALA A 134 -7.11 -15.64 -15.35
N LYS A 135 -6.32 -16.16 -16.30
CA LYS A 135 -5.23 -17.10 -16.02
C LYS A 135 -4.17 -16.58 -15.05
N TYR A 136 -3.99 -15.25 -14.96
CA TYR A 136 -3.06 -14.57 -14.04
C TYR A 136 -3.71 -14.16 -12.71
N THR A 137 -5.04 -14.09 -12.67
CA THR A 137 -5.82 -13.61 -11.51
C THR A 137 -5.98 -14.75 -10.50
N PRO A 138 -5.61 -14.56 -9.22
CA PRO A 138 -5.91 -15.55 -8.17
C PRO A 138 -7.44 -15.68 -7.96
N PRO A 139 -7.95 -16.76 -7.35
CA PRO A 139 -9.38 -16.87 -7.08
C PRO A 139 -9.83 -15.89 -5.98
N ALA A 140 -10.74 -14.96 -6.28
CA ALA A 140 -11.33 -14.10 -5.25
C ALA A 140 -12.28 -14.88 -4.34
N ILE A 141 -12.46 -14.41 -3.11
CA ILE A 141 -13.38 -15.05 -2.16
C ILE A 141 -14.84 -14.70 -2.57
N PRO A 142 -15.74 -15.66 -2.86
CA PRO A 142 -17.01 -15.38 -3.52
C PRO A 142 -17.93 -14.37 -2.81
N VAL A 143 -17.99 -14.40 -1.48
CA VAL A 143 -18.79 -13.44 -0.69
C VAL A 143 -18.25 -12.02 -0.75
N TRP A 144 -16.93 -11.84 -0.78
CA TRP A 144 -16.28 -10.55 -0.94
C TRP A 144 -16.45 -9.98 -2.34
N ARG A 145 -16.36 -10.84 -3.37
CA ARG A 145 -16.69 -10.48 -4.77
C ARG A 145 -18.13 -10.03 -4.90
N ALA A 146 -19.09 -10.80 -4.39
CA ALA A 146 -20.51 -10.44 -4.43
C ALA A 146 -20.79 -9.11 -3.69
N ALA A 147 -20.19 -8.93 -2.51
CA ALA A 147 -20.28 -7.69 -1.76
C ALA A 147 -19.69 -6.46 -2.49
N CYS A 148 -18.66 -6.65 -3.32
CA CYS A 148 -18.07 -5.59 -4.15
C CYS A 148 -18.96 -5.24 -5.35
N LEU A 149 -19.58 -6.24 -5.98
CA LEU A 149 -20.56 -6.07 -7.06
C LEU A 149 -21.86 -5.39 -6.59
N ASP A 150 -22.27 -5.64 -5.35
CA ASP A 150 -23.44 -5.03 -4.71
C ASP A 150 -23.23 -3.55 -4.28
N VAL A 151 -22.04 -2.96 -4.47
CA VAL A 151 -21.74 -1.58 -4.05
C VAL A 151 -22.58 -0.56 -4.81
N ASP A 152 -23.32 0.26 -4.06
CA ASP A 152 -24.04 1.40 -4.62
C ASP A 152 -23.07 2.55 -4.89
N THR A 153 -22.77 2.77 -6.17
CA THR A 153 -21.79 3.73 -6.66
C THR A 153 -22.32 5.17 -6.79
N ARG A 154 -23.51 5.46 -6.25
CA ARG A 154 -24.14 6.78 -6.33
C ARG A 154 -23.31 7.90 -5.66
N PRO A 155 -23.13 9.06 -6.31
CA PRO A 155 -22.37 10.18 -5.74
C PRO A 155 -22.90 10.72 -4.42
N GLU A 156 -24.18 10.52 -4.12
CA GLU A 156 -24.84 10.95 -2.89
C GLU A 156 -24.42 10.12 -1.65
N LEU A 157 -23.84 8.93 -1.85
CA LEU A 157 -23.37 8.04 -0.78
C LEU A 157 -21.90 8.28 -0.39
N LEU A 158 -21.27 9.31 -0.96
CA LEU A 158 -19.87 9.64 -0.74
C LEU A 158 -19.71 10.50 0.52
N GLU A 159 -18.81 10.09 1.42
CA GLU A 159 -18.72 10.72 2.76
C GLU A 159 -18.27 12.20 2.65
N PRO A 160 -19.01 13.18 3.19
CA PRO A 160 -18.73 14.61 2.99
C PRO A 160 -17.36 15.07 3.48
N ASN A 161 -16.80 14.37 4.47
CA ASN A 161 -15.53 14.71 5.12
C ASN A 161 -14.30 14.03 4.48
N ARG A 162 -14.49 13.23 3.43
CA ARG A 162 -13.40 12.50 2.77
C ARG A 162 -12.37 13.46 2.12
N PRO A 163 -11.10 13.03 1.98
CA PRO A 163 -10.10 13.77 1.21
C PRO A 163 -10.60 14.11 -0.21
N ARG A 164 -10.42 15.37 -0.62
CA ARG A 164 -10.85 15.86 -1.95
C ARG A 164 -9.89 15.45 -3.06
N GLU A 165 -8.65 15.16 -2.72
CA GLU A 165 -7.67 14.60 -3.65
C GLU A 165 -7.88 13.09 -3.77
N LYS A 166 -7.58 12.52 -4.94
CA LYS A 166 -7.76 11.08 -5.17
C LYS A 166 -6.72 10.30 -4.37
N LEU A 167 -7.16 9.73 -3.26
CA LEU A 167 -6.40 8.77 -2.46
C LEU A 167 -5.81 7.68 -3.37
N GLY A 168 -4.48 7.52 -3.30
CA GLY A 168 -3.74 6.57 -4.12
C GLY A 168 -3.95 5.12 -3.66
N HIS A 169 -3.08 4.26 -4.18
CA HIS A 169 -2.89 2.91 -3.65
C HIS A 169 -1.53 2.88 -2.93
N ARG A 170 -1.51 2.31 -1.72
CA ARG A 170 -0.28 2.11 -0.92
C ARG A 170 0.58 0.94 -1.44
N TYR A 171 -0.03 0.06 -2.23
CA TYR A 171 0.61 -1.02 -2.98
C TYR A 171 0.23 -0.86 -4.46
N PRO A 172 0.94 -1.50 -5.40
CA PRO A 172 0.51 -1.49 -6.79
C PRO A 172 -0.83 -2.22 -6.94
N ASP A 173 -1.83 -1.52 -7.49
CA ASP A 173 -3.12 -2.07 -7.90
C ASP A 173 -2.88 -3.35 -8.75
N PRO A 174 -3.36 -4.55 -8.35
CA PRO A 174 -3.02 -5.80 -9.04
C PRO A 174 -3.37 -5.82 -10.53
N GLY A 175 -4.39 -5.04 -10.94
CA GLY A 175 -4.75 -4.84 -12.35
C GLY A 175 -3.59 -4.27 -13.20
N LEU A 176 -2.64 -3.57 -12.59
CA LEU A 176 -1.43 -3.07 -13.25
C LEU A 176 -0.53 -4.19 -13.79
N PHE A 177 -0.49 -5.36 -13.14
CA PHE A 177 0.24 -6.52 -13.63
C PHE A 177 -0.64 -7.33 -14.61
N ILE A 178 -1.88 -7.60 -14.21
CA ILE A 178 -2.81 -8.51 -14.89
C ILE A 178 -3.03 -8.09 -16.36
N GLY A 179 -3.47 -6.86 -16.61
CA GLY A 179 -3.82 -6.37 -17.96
C GLY A 179 -2.75 -5.53 -18.65
N SER A 180 -1.46 -5.71 -18.32
CA SER A 180 -0.35 -4.95 -18.90
C SER A 180 0.49 -5.78 -19.86
N SER A 181 0.76 -5.25 -21.06
CA SER A 181 1.77 -5.82 -21.98
C SER A 181 3.21 -5.65 -21.49
N LYS A 182 3.41 -4.96 -20.36
CA LYS A 182 4.69 -4.86 -19.63
C LYS A 182 4.71 -5.69 -18.34
N ARG A 183 3.80 -6.66 -18.17
CA ARG A 183 3.64 -7.51 -16.97
C ARG A 183 4.98 -7.98 -16.39
N GLY A 184 5.81 -8.65 -17.19
CA GLY A 184 7.10 -9.14 -16.74
C GLY A 184 8.03 -8.04 -16.19
N LEU A 185 8.18 -6.92 -16.91
CA LEU A 185 8.98 -5.78 -16.43
C LEU A 185 8.41 -5.19 -15.14
N TYR A 186 7.09 -5.10 -15.01
CA TYR A 186 6.43 -4.63 -13.79
C TYR A 186 6.71 -5.57 -12.63
N LEU A 187 6.72 -6.90 -12.84
CA LEU A 187 7.00 -7.90 -11.83
C LEU A 187 8.48 -7.91 -11.41
N VAL A 188 9.44 -7.81 -12.34
CA VAL A 188 10.87 -7.65 -12.00
C VAL A 188 11.06 -6.37 -11.16
N ASN A 189 10.55 -5.23 -11.62
CA ASN A 189 10.68 -3.95 -10.91
C ASN A 189 9.97 -3.98 -9.55
N TRP A 190 8.82 -4.65 -9.43
CA TRP A 190 8.15 -4.85 -8.15
C TRP A 190 9.01 -5.67 -7.20
N LEU A 191 9.46 -6.87 -7.59
CA LEU A 191 10.29 -7.74 -6.74
C LEU A 191 11.60 -7.06 -6.30
N ALA A 192 12.29 -6.36 -7.21
CA ALA A 192 13.49 -5.57 -6.89
C ALA A 192 13.24 -4.45 -5.85
N SER A 193 11.99 -4.01 -5.71
CA SER A 193 11.56 -2.90 -4.83
C SER A 193 10.81 -3.35 -3.56
N ARG A 194 10.25 -4.56 -3.57
CA ARG A 194 9.20 -5.02 -2.64
C ARG A 194 9.65 -4.99 -1.19
N SER A 195 10.86 -5.46 -0.88
CA SER A 195 11.39 -5.51 0.49
C SER A 195 11.62 -4.12 1.10
N ALA A 196 12.19 -3.19 0.32
CA ALA A 196 12.38 -1.80 0.75
C ALA A 196 11.05 -1.06 0.88
N TRP A 197 10.07 -1.34 0.01
CA TRP A 197 8.72 -0.80 0.14
C TRP A 197 7.99 -1.34 1.37
N LEU A 198 8.01 -2.65 1.62
CA LEU A 198 7.47 -3.27 2.84
C LEU A 198 8.09 -2.66 4.10
N TYR A 199 9.43 -2.54 4.15
CA TYR A 199 10.14 -1.91 5.26
C TYR A 199 9.66 -0.47 5.48
N LYS A 200 9.54 0.35 4.41
CA LYS A 200 8.97 1.69 4.50
C LYS A 200 7.53 1.67 5.02
N MET A 201 6.68 0.81 4.47
CA MET A 201 5.25 0.76 4.84
C MET A 201 5.00 0.30 6.29
N VAL A 202 5.94 -0.40 6.93
CA VAL A 202 5.86 -0.79 8.35
C VAL A 202 6.51 0.25 9.28
N ASN A 203 7.61 0.89 8.88
CA ASN A 203 8.40 1.77 9.75
C ASN A 203 8.15 3.28 9.53
N SER A 204 7.34 3.66 8.55
CA SER A 204 7.03 5.06 8.26
C SER A 204 5.87 5.56 9.13
N GLU A 205 6.18 6.44 10.09
CA GLU A 205 5.16 7.26 10.77
C GLU A 205 4.45 8.19 9.77
N ASP A 206 5.17 8.63 8.73
CA ASP A 206 4.63 9.37 7.58
C ASP A 206 3.70 8.47 6.76
N ASP A 207 2.42 8.82 6.76
CA ASP A 207 1.33 7.99 6.24
C ASP A 207 0.98 8.29 4.76
N ASP A 208 1.64 9.30 4.18
CA ASP A 208 1.46 9.84 2.82
C ASP A 208 2.01 8.94 1.69
N ALA A 209 2.47 7.73 2.01
CA ALA A 209 3.03 6.76 1.07
C ALA A 209 1.96 6.10 0.16
N SER A 210 1.19 6.90 -0.58
CA SER A 210 0.22 6.43 -1.59
C SER A 210 0.53 6.99 -2.97
N ALA A 211 0.40 6.16 -4.00
CA ALA A 211 0.63 6.54 -5.39
C ALA A 211 -0.61 6.27 -6.24
N GLY A 212 -0.98 7.23 -7.10
CA GLY A 212 -1.98 6.98 -8.13
C GLY A 212 -1.43 6.04 -9.21
N ASN A 213 -2.29 5.23 -9.83
CA ASN A 213 -1.89 4.17 -10.78
C ASN A 213 -0.97 4.62 -11.92
N GLN A 214 -1.01 5.90 -12.33
CA GLN A 214 -0.05 6.39 -13.32
C GLN A 214 1.38 6.50 -12.77
N LEU A 215 1.56 6.88 -11.51
CA LEU A 215 2.87 6.99 -10.87
C LEU A 215 3.45 5.59 -10.58
N TRP A 216 2.60 4.63 -10.20
CA TRP A 216 2.97 3.20 -10.17
C TRP A 216 3.43 2.70 -11.55
N ARG A 217 2.72 3.01 -12.64
CA ARG A 217 3.15 2.66 -14.01
C ARG A 217 4.44 3.36 -14.46
N ASP A 218 4.65 4.61 -14.03
CA ASP A 218 5.86 5.38 -14.36
C ASP A 218 7.10 4.85 -13.58
N PHE A 219 6.89 4.18 -12.44
CA PHE A 219 7.90 3.44 -11.67
C PHE A 219 8.12 2.04 -12.23
N LEU A 220 7.10 1.17 -12.14
CA LEU A 220 7.16 -0.24 -12.56
C LEU A 220 7.45 -0.41 -14.05
N GLY A 221 7.20 0.61 -14.88
CA GLY A 221 7.49 0.61 -16.32
C GLY A 221 8.81 1.22 -16.73
N TYR A 222 9.67 1.64 -15.79
CA TYR A 222 11.01 2.16 -16.08
C TYR A 222 11.97 1.01 -16.45
N ASN A 223 12.81 1.23 -17.46
CA ASN A 223 13.86 0.27 -17.84
C ASN A 223 15.18 0.74 -17.23
N TYR A 224 15.59 0.12 -16.13
CA TYR A 224 16.84 0.47 -15.44
C TYR A 224 18.10 -0.04 -16.15
N SER A 225 17.96 -1.02 -17.04
CA SER A 225 19.06 -1.54 -17.88
C SER A 225 19.37 -0.67 -19.09
N ASN A 226 18.45 0.20 -19.50
CA ASN A 226 18.65 1.21 -20.54
C ASN A 226 17.94 2.52 -20.14
N PRO A 227 18.49 3.28 -19.18
CA PRO A 227 17.93 4.55 -18.75
C PRO A 227 18.03 5.55 -19.92
N PRO A 228 16.95 6.25 -20.30
CA PRO A 228 16.98 7.13 -21.46
C PRO A 228 17.90 8.33 -21.22
N ASP A 229 18.78 8.65 -22.18
CA ASP A 229 19.87 9.65 -22.11
C ASP A 229 19.45 11.09 -21.72
N ASN A 230 18.14 11.36 -21.64
CA ASN A 230 17.57 12.67 -21.40
C ASN A 230 16.51 12.62 -20.30
N ASP A 231 16.90 13.00 -19.06
CA ASP A 231 15.98 13.61 -18.09
C ASP A 231 15.75 15.09 -18.43
N ALA A 232 15.42 15.36 -19.70
CA ALA A 232 14.99 16.65 -20.20
C ALA A 232 13.66 17.07 -19.57
N ASP A 233 13.45 18.39 -19.46
CA ASP A 233 12.37 19.06 -18.71
C ASP A 233 10.97 18.77 -19.29
N THR A 234 10.50 17.56 -19.02
CA THR A 234 9.30 16.96 -19.58
C THR A 234 8.40 16.46 -18.45
N ARG A 235 7.09 16.53 -18.65
CA ARG A 235 6.10 15.92 -17.73
C ARG A 235 6.29 14.40 -17.57
N ALA A 236 7.10 13.74 -18.41
CA ALA A 236 7.51 12.35 -18.23
C ALA A 236 8.74 12.20 -17.33
N ALA A 237 9.77 13.04 -17.45
CA ALA A 237 10.90 13.07 -16.52
C ALA A 237 10.46 13.49 -15.10
N ALA A 238 9.70 14.58 -14.98
CA ALA A 238 9.21 15.08 -13.69
C ALA A 238 8.37 14.03 -12.92
N ARG A 239 7.58 13.19 -13.62
CA ARG A 239 6.86 12.07 -13.00
C ARG A 239 7.77 10.91 -12.61
N ARG A 240 8.74 10.53 -13.45
CA ARG A 240 9.76 9.51 -13.10
C ARG A 240 10.58 9.94 -11.87
N GLN A 241 10.92 11.22 -11.74
CA GLN A 241 11.62 11.75 -10.56
C GLN A 241 10.68 12.01 -9.36
N CYS A 242 9.37 12.13 -9.57
CA CYS A 242 8.38 12.04 -8.49
C CYS A 242 8.32 10.61 -7.94
N ALA A 243 8.26 9.60 -8.82
CA ALA A 243 8.31 8.19 -8.45
C ALA A 243 9.60 7.86 -7.68
N LYS A 244 10.79 8.14 -8.24
CA LYS A 244 12.08 7.89 -7.56
C LYS A 244 12.12 8.46 -6.13
N ARG A 245 11.55 9.65 -5.90
CA ARG A 245 11.46 10.28 -4.56
C ARG A 245 10.40 9.62 -3.65
N LEU A 246 9.19 9.37 -4.14
CA LEU A 246 8.12 8.77 -3.34
C LEU A 246 8.47 7.34 -2.90
N PHE A 247 9.05 6.57 -3.82
CA PHE A 247 9.51 5.21 -3.57
C PHE A 247 10.86 5.17 -2.82
N ASN A 248 11.63 6.27 -2.82
CA ASN A 248 12.96 6.39 -2.21
C ASN A 248 13.93 5.25 -2.59
N MET A 249 13.82 4.80 -3.84
CA MET A 249 14.60 3.70 -4.40
C MET A 249 15.28 4.19 -5.66
N ASP A 250 16.56 4.56 -5.54
CA ASP A 250 17.38 4.86 -6.70
C ASP A 250 18.01 3.58 -7.25
N LEU A 251 17.31 2.97 -8.20
CA LEU A 251 17.72 1.77 -8.93
C LEU A 251 18.65 2.08 -10.13
N ASN A 252 19.12 3.33 -10.28
CA ASN A 252 20.10 3.68 -11.32
C ASN A 252 21.47 3.05 -11.00
N GLY A 253 22.03 2.26 -11.93
CA GLY A 253 23.39 1.73 -11.81
C GLY A 253 23.56 0.49 -10.93
N THR A 254 22.57 0.16 -10.09
CA THR A 254 22.54 -1.05 -9.23
C THR A 254 21.23 -1.82 -9.33
N PHE A 255 20.56 -1.79 -10.48
CA PHE A 255 19.43 -2.70 -10.72
C PHE A 255 19.92 -4.15 -10.61
N PRO A 256 19.29 -4.99 -9.78
CA PRO A 256 19.80 -6.32 -9.51
C PRO A 256 19.70 -7.19 -10.77
N SER A 257 20.74 -7.97 -11.06
CA SER A 257 20.74 -8.91 -12.20
C SER A 257 19.76 -10.07 -12.01
N GLN A 258 19.40 -10.37 -10.76
CA GLN A 258 18.46 -11.40 -10.33
C GLN A 258 17.54 -10.85 -9.24
N VAL A 259 16.25 -11.13 -9.34
CA VAL A 259 15.26 -10.94 -8.27
C VAL A 259 14.78 -12.31 -7.78
N TYR A 260 14.28 -12.40 -6.55
CA TYR A 260 13.98 -13.68 -5.91
C TYR A 260 12.52 -13.78 -5.46
N TRP A 261 11.95 -14.98 -5.59
CA TRP A 261 10.64 -15.36 -5.07
C TRP A 261 10.70 -16.83 -4.61
N HIS A 262 10.53 -17.08 -3.31
CA HIS A 262 10.68 -18.42 -2.67
C HIS A 262 11.91 -19.20 -3.19
N ASP A 263 13.08 -18.56 -3.05
CA ASP A 263 14.39 -19.02 -3.51
C ASP A 263 14.54 -19.24 -5.04
N VAL A 264 13.48 -19.07 -5.83
CA VAL A 264 13.53 -19.02 -7.29
C VAL A 264 14.14 -17.70 -7.73
N ALA A 265 15.35 -17.75 -8.29
CA ALA A 265 16.01 -16.63 -8.94
C ALA A 265 15.40 -16.37 -10.33
N VAL A 266 14.87 -15.18 -10.56
CA VAL A 266 14.40 -14.70 -11.86
C VAL A 266 15.43 -13.70 -12.40
N MET A 267 15.97 -13.98 -13.59
CA MET A 267 16.90 -13.07 -14.27
C MET A 267 16.17 -11.76 -14.63
N ALA A 268 16.67 -10.63 -14.15
CA ALA A 268 16.04 -9.33 -14.34
C ALA A 268 15.98 -8.88 -15.82
N GLY A 269 16.90 -9.40 -16.64
CA GLY A 269 16.92 -9.22 -18.09
C GLY A 269 15.97 -10.13 -18.88
N GLN A 270 15.20 -11.00 -18.21
CA GLN A 270 14.28 -11.97 -18.83
C GLN A 270 12.84 -11.84 -18.30
N PRO A 271 12.19 -10.67 -18.45
CA PRO A 271 10.82 -10.44 -17.98
C PRO A 271 9.79 -11.42 -18.57
N GLU A 272 10.06 -11.99 -19.75
CA GLU A 272 9.24 -13.02 -20.40
C GLU A 272 9.08 -14.31 -19.57
N LEU A 273 9.96 -14.56 -18.60
CA LEU A 273 9.82 -15.69 -17.67
C LEU A 273 8.50 -15.67 -16.88
N PHE A 274 7.90 -14.49 -16.67
CA PHE A 274 6.59 -14.35 -16.00
C PHE A 274 5.39 -14.70 -16.90
N ASP A 275 5.54 -14.63 -18.22
CA ASP A 275 4.49 -15.08 -19.14
C ASP A 275 4.59 -16.59 -19.42
N VAL A 276 5.72 -17.22 -19.08
CA VAL A 276 5.95 -18.68 -19.15
C VAL A 276 5.63 -19.37 -17.81
N ASN A 277 6.23 -18.91 -16.70
CA ASN A 277 5.97 -19.44 -15.36
C ASN A 277 4.72 -18.78 -14.76
N LEU A 278 3.57 -19.27 -15.20
CA LEU A 278 2.26 -18.76 -14.81
C LEU A 278 1.99 -18.87 -13.30
N GLN A 279 2.53 -19.91 -12.62
CA GLN A 279 2.35 -20.10 -11.18
C GLN A 279 3.05 -18.98 -10.39
N LEU A 280 4.36 -18.78 -10.63
CA LEU A 280 5.15 -17.68 -10.07
C LEU A 280 4.45 -16.31 -10.23
N THR A 281 3.92 -16.05 -11.43
CA THR A 281 3.19 -14.81 -11.72
C THR A 281 1.91 -14.67 -10.90
N ARG A 282 1.13 -15.74 -10.73
CA ARG A 282 -0.07 -15.72 -9.89
C ARG A 282 0.26 -15.47 -8.43
N GLU A 283 1.33 -16.05 -7.89
CA GLU A 283 1.74 -15.91 -6.50
C GLU A 283 2.16 -14.46 -6.17
N ILE A 284 2.92 -13.81 -7.05
CA ILE A 284 3.33 -12.41 -6.88
C ILE A 284 2.13 -11.46 -7.05
N ILE A 285 1.17 -11.79 -7.94
CA ILE A 285 -0.06 -11.03 -8.08
C ILE A 285 -0.94 -11.20 -6.84
N TRP A 286 -1.06 -12.41 -6.28
CA TRP A 286 -1.75 -12.69 -5.02
C TRP A 286 -1.15 -11.91 -3.84
N ASP A 287 0.18 -11.89 -3.72
CA ASP A 287 0.89 -11.08 -2.74
C ASP A 287 0.56 -9.58 -2.84
N SER A 288 0.37 -9.09 -4.07
CA SER A 288 -0.05 -7.72 -4.34
C SER A 288 -1.53 -7.48 -3.98
N TYR A 289 -2.41 -8.47 -4.13
CA TYR A 289 -3.79 -8.40 -3.61
C TYR A 289 -3.80 -8.34 -2.09
N GLU A 290 -3.09 -9.28 -1.45
CA GLU A 290 -3.09 -9.46 0.01
C GLU A 290 -2.51 -8.24 0.74
N HIS A 291 -1.32 -7.76 0.34
CA HIS A 291 -0.77 -6.53 0.93
C HIS A 291 -1.60 -5.29 0.57
N SER A 292 -2.22 -5.21 -0.61
CA SER A 292 -3.14 -4.10 -0.91
C SER A 292 -4.33 -4.10 0.04
N PHE A 293 -4.99 -5.25 0.25
CA PHE A 293 -6.12 -5.35 1.19
C PHE A 293 -5.72 -5.01 2.63
N ARG A 294 -4.60 -5.57 3.13
CA ARG A 294 -4.06 -5.27 4.47
C ARG A 294 -3.88 -3.76 4.71
N PHE A 295 -3.23 -3.07 3.78
CA PHE A 295 -2.97 -1.63 3.90
C PHE A 295 -4.15 -0.74 3.48
N GLU A 296 -5.11 -1.23 2.70
CA GLU A 296 -6.37 -0.53 2.39
C GLU A 296 -7.36 -0.58 3.56
N LEU A 297 -7.46 -1.70 4.29
CA LEU A 297 -8.22 -1.77 5.55
C LEU A 297 -7.66 -0.79 6.59
N ARG A 298 -6.32 -0.76 6.78
CA ARG A 298 -5.65 0.20 7.67
C ARG A 298 -5.91 1.65 7.26
N ALA A 299 -5.82 1.95 5.96
CA ALA A 299 -6.06 3.30 5.46
C ALA A 299 -7.54 3.73 5.61
N LEU A 300 -8.49 2.80 5.51
CA LEU A 300 -9.91 3.09 5.72
C LEU A 300 -10.23 3.36 7.19
N ASP A 301 -9.79 2.52 8.13
CA ASP A 301 -10.05 2.71 9.57
C ASP A 301 -9.51 4.07 10.07
N ARG A 302 -8.35 4.52 9.55
CA ARG A 302 -7.78 5.86 9.81
C ARG A 302 -8.63 7.02 9.34
N LEU A 303 -9.39 6.85 8.26
CA LEU A 303 -10.30 7.86 7.72
C LEU A 303 -11.66 7.84 8.41
N VAL A 304 -12.15 6.65 8.78
CA VAL A 304 -13.46 6.46 9.42
C VAL A 304 -13.45 6.82 10.91
N CYS A 305 -12.35 6.53 11.62
CA CYS A 305 -12.20 6.72 13.07
C CYS A 305 -10.93 7.53 13.46
N PRO A 306 -10.70 8.74 12.90
CA PRO A 306 -9.46 9.50 13.10
C PRO A 306 -9.20 9.85 14.58
N GLU A 307 -10.24 10.03 15.39
CA GLU A 307 -10.15 10.25 16.84
C GLU A 307 -9.57 9.05 17.61
N LEU A 308 -9.88 7.81 17.21
CA LEU A 308 -9.29 6.62 17.83
C LEU A 308 -7.78 6.52 17.56
N TRP A 309 -7.35 6.93 16.36
CA TRP A 309 -5.94 6.99 15.97
C TRP A 309 -5.20 8.15 16.65
N ALA A 310 -5.84 9.31 16.77
CA ALA A 310 -5.28 10.43 17.54
C ALA A 310 -5.16 10.11 19.04
N SER A 311 -6.03 9.25 19.59
CA SER A 311 -5.97 8.84 20.99
C SER A 311 -4.93 7.76 21.28
N ASN A 312 -4.80 6.73 20.45
CA ASN A 312 -3.81 5.67 20.62
C ASN A 312 -3.58 4.89 19.30
N ALA A 313 -2.76 5.46 18.41
CA ALA A 313 -2.43 4.87 17.11
C ALA A 313 -1.92 3.43 17.21
N ALA A 314 -1.04 3.11 18.18
CA ALA A 314 -0.48 1.78 18.34
C ALA A 314 -1.54 0.71 18.68
N ALA A 315 -2.53 1.05 19.52
CA ALA A 315 -3.64 0.15 19.81
C ALA A 315 -4.63 -0.01 18.64
N GLN A 316 -4.75 0.98 17.76
CA GLN A 316 -5.49 0.83 16.50
C GLN A 316 -4.76 -0.10 15.55
N ASP A 317 -3.46 0.13 15.35
CA ASP A 317 -2.64 -0.65 14.43
C ASP A 317 -2.59 -2.12 14.84
N GLN A 318 -2.41 -2.40 16.14
CA GLN A 318 -2.46 -3.77 16.66
C GLN A 318 -3.80 -4.45 16.36
N LEU A 319 -4.95 -3.78 16.60
CA LEU A 319 -6.26 -4.40 16.39
C LEU A 319 -6.50 -4.80 14.93
N ILE A 320 -5.95 -4.04 13.99
CA ILE A 320 -6.04 -4.33 12.56
C ILE A 320 -5.04 -5.44 12.18
N MET A 321 -3.84 -5.45 12.77
CA MET A 321 -2.90 -6.56 12.60
C MET A 321 -3.46 -7.90 13.10
N GLU A 322 -4.29 -7.95 14.15
CA GLU A 322 -4.96 -9.19 14.60
C GLU A 322 -5.87 -9.83 13.53
N VAL A 323 -6.39 -9.05 12.57
CA VAL A 323 -7.16 -9.57 11.42
C VAL A 323 -6.29 -10.49 10.54
N PHE A 324 -4.97 -10.27 10.57
CA PHE A 324 -3.95 -10.90 9.73
C PHE A 324 -2.94 -11.73 10.54
N GLY A 325 -3.33 -12.21 11.73
CA GLY A 325 -2.47 -13.03 12.60
C GLY A 325 -1.36 -12.25 13.33
N GLY A 326 -1.49 -10.93 13.45
CA GLY A 326 -0.56 -10.07 14.19
C GLY A 326 0.51 -9.37 13.34
N SER A 327 0.42 -9.40 12.00
CA SER A 327 1.37 -8.71 11.12
C SER A 327 0.76 -8.19 9.82
N TYR A 328 1.16 -6.98 9.40
CA TYR A 328 0.88 -6.47 8.05
C TYR A 328 1.71 -7.14 6.95
N THR A 329 2.84 -7.76 7.29
CA THR A 329 3.75 -8.40 6.34
C THR A 329 3.74 -9.91 6.50
N MET A 330 3.77 -10.62 5.38
CA MET A 330 3.97 -12.07 5.37
C MET A 330 5.47 -12.38 5.45
N ALA A 331 5.88 -13.10 6.51
CA ALA A 331 7.27 -13.52 6.72
C ALA A 331 7.64 -14.72 5.82
N GLU A 332 6.70 -15.64 5.65
CA GLU A 332 6.73 -16.77 4.72
C GLU A 332 5.44 -16.74 3.88
N PHE A 333 5.44 -17.38 2.72
CA PHE A 333 4.24 -17.46 1.87
C PHE A 333 3.39 -18.67 2.30
N PRO A 334 2.06 -18.49 2.52
CA PRO A 334 1.25 -19.56 3.08
C PRO A 334 1.04 -20.68 2.05
N VAL A 335 1.10 -21.92 2.53
CA VAL A 335 0.91 -23.14 1.72
C VAL A 335 -0.55 -23.60 1.67
N ILE A 336 -1.45 -22.94 2.40
CA ILE A 336 -2.89 -23.23 2.50
C ILE A 336 -3.69 -21.93 2.61
N ASN A 337 -4.95 -21.95 2.18
CA ASN A 337 -5.87 -20.83 2.38
C ASN A 337 -6.15 -20.65 3.89
N GLU A 338 -5.76 -19.51 4.45
CA GLU A 338 -5.88 -19.17 5.88
C GLU A 338 -6.58 -17.82 6.11
N GLY A 339 -6.79 -17.43 7.37
CA GLY A 339 -7.41 -16.16 7.73
C GLY A 339 -8.80 -15.98 7.09
N LEU A 340 -9.03 -14.86 6.42
CA LEU A 340 -10.28 -14.62 5.67
C LEU A 340 -10.41 -15.52 4.42
N ALA A 341 -9.31 -16.02 3.86
CA ALA A 341 -9.34 -16.83 2.64
C ALA A 341 -9.73 -18.30 2.87
N ALA A 342 -9.66 -18.77 4.12
CA ALA A 342 -9.78 -20.20 4.47
C ALA A 342 -11.07 -20.86 3.95
N GLU A 343 -10.96 -22.10 3.49
CA GLU A 343 -12.08 -22.83 2.89
C GLU A 343 -13.21 -23.10 3.89
N GLN A 344 -12.87 -23.60 5.08
CA GLN A 344 -13.84 -23.90 6.12
C GLN A 344 -14.21 -22.64 6.89
N TRP A 345 -15.51 -22.46 7.18
CA TRP A 345 -15.99 -21.33 7.97
C TRP A 345 -15.38 -21.28 9.38
N VAL A 346 -15.01 -22.45 9.93
CA VAL A 346 -14.38 -22.59 11.25
C VAL A 346 -13.05 -21.84 11.30
N ASP A 347 -12.22 -22.01 10.27
CA ASP A 347 -10.87 -21.44 10.19
C ASP A 347 -10.90 -19.94 9.89
N ARG A 348 -12.01 -19.42 9.33
CA ARG A 348 -12.25 -17.98 9.15
C ARG A 348 -12.68 -17.26 10.43
N VAL A 349 -13.18 -17.97 11.45
CA VAL A 349 -13.70 -17.37 12.71
C VAL A 349 -12.73 -16.36 13.36
N PRO A 350 -11.41 -16.64 13.52
CA PRO A 350 -10.50 -15.72 14.18
C PRO A 350 -10.35 -14.40 13.42
N ALA A 351 -10.18 -14.46 12.10
CA ALA A 351 -10.04 -13.27 11.26
C ALA A 351 -11.36 -12.47 11.17
N LEU A 352 -12.51 -13.16 11.09
CA LEU A 352 -13.82 -12.53 11.06
C LEU A 352 -14.18 -11.81 12.36
N GLU A 353 -13.89 -12.37 13.55
CA GLU A 353 -14.12 -11.66 14.82
C GLU A 353 -13.16 -10.46 14.99
N HIS A 354 -11.90 -10.56 14.55
CA HIS A 354 -11.00 -9.40 14.57
C HIS A 354 -11.44 -8.30 13.61
N LEU A 355 -11.86 -8.66 12.39
CA LEU A 355 -12.44 -7.70 11.44
C LEU A 355 -13.71 -7.07 12.03
N ARG A 356 -14.60 -7.86 12.65
CA ARG A 356 -15.79 -7.35 13.34
C ARG A 356 -15.43 -6.37 14.45
N ARG A 357 -14.38 -6.62 15.23
CA ARG A 357 -13.88 -5.72 16.29
C ARG A 357 -13.33 -4.39 15.75
N VAL A 358 -12.75 -4.38 14.54
CA VAL A 358 -12.38 -3.14 13.83
C VAL A 358 -13.65 -2.40 13.38
N VAL A 359 -14.48 -3.08 12.58
CA VAL A 359 -15.62 -2.51 11.84
C VAL A 359 -16.78 -2.06 12.72
N VAL A 360 -17.02 -2.69 13.88
CA VAL A 360 -18.10 -2.30 14.82
C VAL A 360 -17.94 -0.89 15.41
N ARG A 361 -16.77 -0.28 15.24
CA ARG A 361 -16.42 1.05 15.75
C ARG A 361 -16.66 2.17 14.72
N TRP A 362 -16.88 1.77 13.46
CA TRP A 362 -17.16 2.67 12.35
C TRP A 362 -18.53 3.33 12.52
N LYS A 363 -18.84 4.29 11.65
CA LYS A 363 -20.14 4.99 11.64
C LYS A 363 -21.24 4.08 11.07
N ASN A 364 -22.30 3.85 11.84
CA ASN A 364 -23.50 3.11 11.44
C ASN A 364 -23.28 1.64 10.93
N PRO A 365 -22.54 0.78 11.65
CA PRO A 365 -22.34 -0.61 11.24
C PRO A 365 -23.64 -1.43 11.36
N PRO A 366 -23.83 -2.51 10.59
CA PRO A 366 -25.03 -3.34 10.64
C PRO A 366 -25.27 -3.94 12.04
N MET A 367 -26.54 -4.13 12.42
CA MET A 367 -26.90 -4.76 13.70
C MET A 367 -26.25 -6.13 13.90
N VAL A 368 -26.14 -6.93 12.84
CA VAL A 368 -25.43 -8.23 12.85
C VAL A 368 -23.97 -8.05 13.25
N VAL A 369 -23.28 -7.03 12.72
CA VAL A 369 -21.87 -6.72 13.05
C VAL A 369 -21.72 -6.21 14.49
N MET A 370 -22.72 -5.47 15.01
CA MET A 370 -22.76 -5.02 16.41
C MET A 370 -22.94 -6.18 17.40
N GLU A 371 -24.00 -6.95 17.22
CA GLU A 371 -24.49 -7.91 18.22
C GLU A 371 -23.83 -9.28 18.11
N GLN A 372 -23.57 -9.74 16.88
CA GLN A 372 -23.22 -11.13 16.60
C GLN A 372 -21.71 -11.37 16.69
N ARG A 373 -21.21 -11.50 17.93
CA ARG A 373 -19.83 -11.90 18.23
C ARG A 373 -19.59 -13.37 17.84
N LEU A 374 -18.39 -13.69 17.39
CA LEU A 374 -17.94 -15.07 17.23
C LEU A 374 -16.96 -15.45 18.35
N HIS A 375 -16.99 -16.71 18.75
CA HIS A 375 -16.09 -17.28 19.75
C HIS A 375 -14.87 -17.87 19.07
N VAL A 376 -13.71 -17.22 19.24
CA VAL A 376 -12.41 -17.67 18.69
C VAL A 376 -11.92 -18.96 19.37
N HIS A 377 -12.36 -19.23 20.61
CA HIS A 377 -11.92 -20.40 21.36
C HIS A 377 -12.69 -21.68 20.95
N PRO A 378 -12.02 -22.75 20.47
CA PRO A 378 -12.68 -23.87 19.78
C PRO A 378 -13.62 -24.71 20.66
N ALA A 379 -13.52 -24.62 21.99
CA ALA A 379 -14.47 -25.29 22.89
C ALA A 379 -15.86 -24.61 22.94
N ILE A 380 -16.06 -23.46 22.27
CA ILE A 380 -17.37 -22.81 22.14
C ILE A 380 -17.76 -22.83 20.66
N ALA A 381 -18.67 -23.72 20.28
CA ALA A 381 -19.08 -23.90 18.90
C ALA A 381 -19.94 -22.72 18.40
N ASN A 382 -19.40 -21.95 17.45
CA ASN A 382 -20.19 -21.09 16.59
C ASN A 382 -21.04 -21.95 15.62
N ARG A 383 -22.09 -21.37 15.03
CA ARG A 383 -22.88 -22.03 13.97
C ARG A 383 -22.38 -21.59 12.59
N GLY A 384 -22.22 -22.49 11.64
CA GLY A 384 -21.74 -22.14 10.29
C GLY A 384 -22.55 -21.02 9.64
N THR A 385 -23.88 -21.17 9.63
CA THR A 385 -24.82 -20.15 9.11
C THR A 385 -24.76 -18.79 9.83
N GLN A 386 -24.32 -18.76 11.08
CA GLN A 386 -24.09 -17.53 11.85
C GLN A 386 -22.81 -16.84 11.37
N VAL A 387 -21.72 -17.61 11.22
CA VAL A 387 -20.42 -17.12 10.72
C VAL A 387 -20.56 -16.59 9.28
N GLU A 388 -21.22 -17.36 8.42
CA GLU A 388 -21.48 -17.01 7.01
C GLU A 388 -22.33 -15.73 6.88
N ALA A 389 -23.38 -15.59 7.70
CA ALA A 389 -24.21 -14.38 7.71
C ALA A 389 -23.44 -13.13 8.19
N LEU A 390 -22.52 -13.27 9.16
CA LEU A 390 -21.65 -12.16 9.56
C LEU A 390 -20.66 -11.80 8.45
N GLU A 391 -20.08 -12.80 7.79
CA GLU A 391 -19.13 -12.59 6.70
C GLU A 391 -19.75 -11.81 5.53
N VAL A 392 -21.00 -12.13 5.16
CA VAL A 392 -21.77 -11.35 4.17
C VAL A 392 -21.93 -9.89 4.59
N GLU A 393 -22.37 -9.63 5.83
CA GLU A 393 -22.62 -8.27 6.31
C GLU A 393 -21.32 -7.46 6.49
N LEU A 394 -20.24 -8.10 6.96
CA LEU A 394 -18.90 -7.49 7.04
C LEU A 394 -18.37 -7.11 5.65
N ALA A 395 -18.43 -8.04 4.69
CA ALA A 395 -17.94 -7.80 3.33
C ALA A 395 -18.73 -6.67 2.65
N LYS A 396 -20.07 -6.67 2.74
CA LYS A 396 -20.93 -5.62 2.18
C LYS A 396 -20.65 -4.26 2.79
N PHE A 397 -20.64 -4.18 4.12
CA PHE A 397 -20.40 -2.91 4.80
C PHE A 397 -18.96 -2.40 4.59
N TYR A 398 -17.96 -3.28 4.50
CA TYR A 398 -16.59 -2.91 4.12
C TYR A 398 -16.55 -2.31 2.70
N CYS A 399 -17.08 -3.01 1.69
CA CYS A 399 -16.98 -2.58 0.31
C CYS A 399 -17.71 -1.24 0.07
N GLN A 400 -18.91 -1.06 0.64
CA GLN A 400 -19.66 0.19 0.56
C GLN A 400 -18.92 1.33 1.28
N THR A 401 -18.45 1.11 2.52
CA THR A 401 -17.72 2.13 3.28
C THR A 401 -16.42 2.54 2.58
N PHE A 402 -15.70 1.57 2.01
CA PHE A 402 -14.50 1.84 1.22
C PHE A 402 -14.81 2.73 0.01
N PHE A 403 -15.85 2.42 -0.77
CA PHE A 403 -16.27 3.27 -1.89
C PHE A 403 -16.64 4.70 -1.44
N SER A 404 -17.43 4.83 -0.37
CA SER A 404 -17.86 6.12 0.16
C SER A 404 -16.70 7.06 0.50
N TRP A 405 -15.59 6.53 1.02
CA TRP A 405 -14.38 7.30 1.32
C TRP A 405 -13.40 7.44 0.12
N PHE A 406 -13.07 6.35 -0.57
CA PHE A 406 -12.00 6.32 -1.59
C PHE A 406 -12.48 6.62 -3.02
N ASN A 407 -13.79 6.62 -3.30
CA ASN A 407 -14.37 6.83 -4.63
C ASN A 407 -13.95 5.80 -5.69
N ARG A 408 -13.67 4.56 -5.27
CA ARG A 408 -13.29 3.42 -6.10
C ARG A 408 -13.61 2.10 -5.38
N ALA A 409 -13.56 0.99 -6.12
CA ALA A 409 -13.52 -0.34 -5.52
C ALA A 409 -12.29 -0.53 -4.59
N PRO A 410 -12.45 -1.28 -3.48
CA PRO A 410 -11.31 -1.82 -2.73
C PRO A 410 -10.56 -2.88 -3.53
N VAL A 411 -9.31 -3.16 -3.14
CA VAL A 411 -8.70 -4.45 -3.46
C VAL A 411 -9.22 -5.51 -2.47
N LEU A 412 -9.75 -6.62 -2.99
CA LEU A 412 -10.40 -7.66 -2.18
C LEU A 412 -9.40 -8.72 -1.66
N PRO A 413 -9.68 -9.39 -0.53
CA PRO A 413 -8.94 -10.58 -0.12
C PRO A 413 -9.17 -11.73 -1.12
N HIS A 414 -8.09 -12.47 -1.41
CA HIS A 414 -8.05 -13.53 -2.42
C HIS A 414 -7.50 -14.83 -1.84
N ARG A 415 -7.92 -15.95 -2.42
CA ARG A 415 -7.35 -17.27 -2.16
C ARG A 415 -6.05 -17.45 -2.92
N LEU A 416 -5.21 -18.34 -2.41
CA LEU A 416 -3.98 -18.74 -3.07
C LEU A 416 -4.29 -19.31 -4.47
N PRO A 417 -3.41 -19.08 -5.46
CA PRO A 417 -3.55 -19.70 -6.75
C PRO A 417 -3.42 -21.23 -6.61
N PRO A 418 -4.35 -22.02 -7.18
CA PRO A 418 -4.19 -23.47 -7.22
C PRO A 418 -2.94 -23.80 -8.06
N PRO A 419 -2.16 -24.81 -7.65
CA PRO A 419 -1.05 -25.32 -8.46
C PRO A 419 -1.50 -25.65 -9.89
N LEU A 420 -0.58 -25.51 -10.83
CA LEU A 420 -0.78 -25.97 -12.22
C LEU A 420 -0.55 -27.48 -12.27
N GLU A 421 -1.48 -28.18 -12.92
CA GLU A 421 -1.42 -29.63 -13.23
C GLU A 421 -0.51 -29.93 -14.45
#